data_AF-A0A2E1MZC2-F1
#
_entry.id   AF-A0A2E1MZC2-F1
#
_cell.length_a   1.000
_cell.length_b   1.000
_cell.length_c   1.000
_cell.angle_alpha   90.00
_cell.angle_beta   90.00
_cell.angle_gamma   90.00
#
_symmetry.space_group_name_H-M   'P 1'
#
loop_
_entity.id
_entity.type
_entity.pdbx_description
1 polymer ?
#
loop_
_entity_poly.entity_id
_entity_poly.type
_entity_poly.pdbx_seq_one_letter_code
_entity_poly.pdbx_strand_id
1 'polypeptide(L)'
;MSAYGKITKFNGTVESLKKVFWIKNLPNWFFQLAIAGVIVLLIVAPSIMTYAVFNKKYMNLAKYSCYALIAFTIMATLLFHPPTDPSQRINFLKNTSIIGGFLALSMHF
;
A
#
# COMPACT_ATOMS: atom_id res chain seq x y z
N MET A 1 -6.19 -5.87 -1.90
CA MET A 1 -6.27 -5.95 -3.38
C MET A 1 -4.85 -5.83 -3.94
N SER A 2 -4.46 -6.66 -4.92
CA SER A 2 -3.13 -6.59 -5.56
C SER A 2 -3.03 -5.42 -6.55
N ALA A 3 -1.81 -5.09 -7.01
CA ALA A 3 -1.59 -4.07 -8.05
C ALA A 3 -2.43 -4.35 -9.32
N TYR A 4 -2.49 -5.61 -9.75
CA TYR A 4 -3.33 -6.07 -10.86
C TYR A 4 -4.83 -5.74 -10.66
N GLY A 5 -5.34 -5.97 -9.45
CA GLY A 5 -6.73 -5.64 -9.12
C GLY A 5 -7.01 -4.14 -9.16
N LYS A 6 -6.02 -3.30 -8.83
CA LYS A 6 -6.13 -1.83 -8.90
C LYS A 6 -6.07 -1.30 -10.34
N ILE A 7 -5.28 -1.93 -11.21
CA ILE A 7 -5.20 -1.56 -12.64
C ILE A 7 -6.53 -1.89 -13.33
N THR A 8 -7.02 -3.12 -13.17
CA THR A 8 -8.25 -3.58 -13.83
C THR A 8 -9.51 -2.87 -13.33
N LYS A 9 -9.51 -2.38 -12.09
CA LYS A 9 -10.63 -1.64 -11.48
C LYS A 9 -10.26 -0.20 -11.14
N PHE A 10 -9.43 0.44 -11.96
CA PHE A 10 -8.86 1.75 -11.65
C PHE A 10 -9.92 2.80 -11.30
N ASN A 11 -10.91 3.00 -12.18
CA ASN A 11 -11.99 3.97 -11.94
C ASN A 11 -12.82 3.62 -10.69
N GLY A 12 -13.13 2.35 -10.47
CA GLY A 12 -13.83 1.92 -9.25
C GLY A 12 -13.01 2.14 -7.97
N THR A 13 -11.69 2.05 -8.06
CA THR A 13 -10.78 2.30 -6.93
C THR A 13 -10.67 3.79 -6.63
N VAL A 14 -10.65 4.64 -7.67
CA VAL A 14 -10.70 6.10 -7.55
C VAL A 14 -12.00 6.54 -6.88
N GLU A 15 -13.14 6.01 -7.32
CA GLU A 15 -14.45 6.32 -6.71
C GLU A 15 -14.54 5.82 -5.26
N SER A 16 -13.98 4.65 -4.96
CA SER A 16 -13.91 4.15 -3.58
C SER A 16 -13.04 5.03 -2.69
N LEU A 17 -11.91 5.52 -3.21
CA LEU A 17 -11.04 6.45 -2.47
C LEU A 17 -11.74 7.78 -2.19
N LYS A 18 -12.44 8.36 -3.16
CA LYS A 18 -13.21 9.61 -2.98
C LYS A 18 -14.25 9.51 -1.88
N LYS A 19 -14.95 8.38 -1.76
CA LYS A 19 -15.99 8.17 -0.75
C LYS A 19 -15.45 8.17 0.67
N VAL A 20 -14.22 7.70 0.83
CA VAL A 20 -13.57 7.54 2.14
C VAL A 20 -12.73 8.77 2.52
N PHE A 21 -12.20 9.49 1.53
CA PHE A 21 -11.36 10.65 1.78
C PHE A 21 -12.16 11.80 2.40
N TRP A 22 -11.67 12.32 3.53
CA TRP A 22 -12.31 13.41 4.27
C TRP A 22 -12.24 14.76 3.52
N ILE A 23 -11.45 14.84 2.45
CA ILE A 23 -11.32 16.01 1.58
C ILE A 23 -12.12 15.76 0.28
N LYS A 24 -13.45 15.87 0.37
CA LYS A 24 -14.38 15.60 -0.75
C LYS A 24 -14.25 16.58 -1.93
N ASN A 25 -13.64 17.75 -1.71
CA ASN A 25 -13.54 18.82 -2.71
C ASN A 25 -12.26 18.79 -3.55
N LEU A 26 -11.45 17.73 -3.48
CA LEU A 26 -10.28 17.60 -4.35
C LEU A 26 -10.69 17.21 -5.78
N PRO A 27 -9.97 17.72 -6.80
CA PRO A 27 -10.29 17.41 -8.18
C PRO A 27 -10.00 15.94 -8.51
N ASN A 28 -10.75 15.37 -9.46
CA ASN A 28 -10.70 13.94 -9.78
C ASN A 28 -9.29 13.45 -10.16
N TRP A 29 -8.52 14.29 -10.86
CA TRP A 29 -7.14 13.97 -11.26
C TRP A 29 -6.23 13.70 -10.07
N PHE A 30 -6.47 14.32 -8.90
CA PHE A 30 -5.69 14.08 -7.69
C PHE A 30 -5.83 12.63 -7.22
N PHE A 31 -7.07 12.13 -7.17
CA PHE A 31 -7.34 10.75 -6.77
C PHE A 31 -6.78 9.75 -7.78
N GLN A 32 -6.85 10.07 -9.08
CA GLN A 32 -6.24 9.24 -10.12
C GLN A 32 -4.71 9.16 -9.95
N LEU A 33 -4.04 10.29 -9.73
CA LEU A 33 -2.60 10.32 -9.45
C LEU A 33 -2.25 9.56 -8.17
N ALA A 34 -3.05 9.67 -7.11
CA ALA A 34 -2.84 8.93 -5.88
C ALA A 34 -2.92 7.40 -6.11
N ILE A 35 -3.93 6.92 -6.84
CA ILE A 35 -4.04 5.50 -7.17
C ILE A 35 -2.89 5.05 -8.09
N ALA A 36 -2.52 5.86 -9.09
CA ALA A 36 -1.38 5.58 -9.96
C ALA A 36 -0.07 5.46 -9.17
N GLY A 37 0.20 6.42 -8.27
CA GLY A 37 1.37 6.40 -7.38
C GLY A 37 1.41 5.16 -6.49
N VAL A 38 0.27 4.75 -5.96
CA VAL A 38 0.17 3.51 -5.17
C VAL A 38 0.42 2.27 -6.03
N ILE A 39 -0.04 2.22 -7.28
CA ILE A 39 0.26 1.11 -8.19
C ILE A 39 1.77 1.04 -8.46
N VAL A 40 2.40 2.18 -8.76
CA VAL A 40 3.85 2.26 -8.96
C VAL A 40 4.58 1.79 -7.70
N LEU A 41 4.19 2.26 -6.52
CA LEU A 41 4.78 1.84 -5.25
C LEU A 41 4.68 0.32 -5.06
N LEU A 42 3.51 -0.27 -5.30
CA LEU A 42 3.28 -1.71 -5.14
C LEU A 42 4.07 -2.59 -6.12
N ILE A 43 4.59 -2.03 -7.21
CA ILE A 43 5.43 -2.76 -8.18
C ILE A 43 6.90 -2.51 -7.86
N VAL A 44 7.29 -1.24 -7.75
CA VAL A 44 8.69 -0.82 -7.61
C VAL A 44 9.28 -1.23 -6.27
N ALA A 45 8.55 -1.05 -5.16
CA ALA A 45 9.08 -1.38 -3.84
C ALA A 45 9.41 -2.87 -3.69
N PRO A 46 8.52 -3.83 -4.05
CA PRO A 46 8.88 -5.25 -4.05
C PRO A 46 10.04 -5.58 -4.99
N SER A 47 10.10 -4.99 -6.19
CA SER A 47 11.22 -5.21 -7.11
C SER A 47 12.57 -4.76 -6.52
N ILE A 48 12.61 -3.60 -5.86
CA ILE A 48 13.80 -3.10 -5.17
C ILE A 48 14.18 -4.05 -4.03
N MET A 49 13.21 -4.48 -3.21
CA MET A 49 13.45 -5.40 -2.10
C MET A 49 14.05 -6.72 -2.59
N THR A 50 13.49 -7.32 -3.65
CA THR A 50 14.03 -8.55 -4.24
C THR A 50 15.42 -8.35 -4.81
N TYR A 51 15.68 -7.24 -5.50
CA TYR A 51 16.99 -6.97 -6.07
C TYR A 51 18.07 -6.73 -5.00
N ALA A 52 17.72 -6.07 -3.90
CA ALA A 52 18.64 -5.79 -2.80
C ALA A 52 19.11 -7.06 -2.06
N VAL A 53 18.35 -8.17 -2.14
CA VAL A 53 18.81 -9.48 -1.64
C VAL A 53 20.10 -9.92 -2.33
N PHE A 54 20.23 -9.65 -3.62
CA PHE A 54 21.40 -10.03 -4.42
C PHE A 54 22.46 -8.92 -4.48
N ASN A 55 22.10 -7.67 -4.19
CA ASN A 55 23.01 -6.54 -4.26
C ASN A 55 22.92 -5.65 -3.02
N LYS A 56 23.87 -5.87 -2.10
CA LYS A 56 23.92 -5.20 -0.79
C LYS A 56 23.96 -3.67 -0.87
N LYS A 57 24.41 -3.09 -2.00
CA LYS A 57 24.42 -1.63 -2.23
C LYS A 57 23.02 -1.01 -2.07
N TYR A 58 21.97 -1.77 -2.35
CA TYR A 58 20.59 -1.28 -2.35
C TYR A 58 19.81 -1.62 -1.07
N MET A 59 20.44 -2.15 -0.03
CA MET A 59 19.77 -2.53 1.22
C MET A 59 19.06 -1.35 1.89
N ASN A 60 19.69 -0.17 1.93
CA ASN A 60 19.05 1.05 2.44
C ASN A 60 17.79 1.43 1.64
N LEU A 61 17.83 1.30 0.31
CA LEU A 61 16.70 1.60 -0.56
C LEU A 61 15.57 0.57 -0.36
N ALA A 62 15.91 -0.71 -0.17
CA ALA A 62 14.94 -1.75 0.16
C ALA A 62 14.29 -1.52 1.54
N LYS A 63 15.07 -1.06 2.53
CA LYS A 63 14.55 -0.66 3.84
C LYS A 63 13.54 0.48 3.75
N TYR A 64 13.85 1.53 3.00
CA TYR A 64 12.89 2.61 2.75
C TYR A 64 11.66 2.14 1.98
N SER A 65 11.83 1.19 1.06
CA SER A 65 10.73 0.56 0.33
C SER A 65 9.79 -0.21 1.27
N CYS A 66 10.33 -0.93 2.26
CA CYS A 66 9.53 -1.55 3.34
C CYS A 66 8.73 -0.50 4.11
N TYR A 67 9.35 0.60 4.54
CA TYR A 67 8.66 1.66 5.29
C TYR A 67 7.55 2.33 4.49
N ALA A 68 7.78 2.59 3.20
CA ALA A 68 6.76 3.13 2.31
C ALA A 68 5.56 2.18 2.18
N LEU A 69 5.81 0.87 2.03
CA LEU A 69 4.76 -0.15 1.98
C LEU A 69 4.02 -0.30 3.32
N ILE A 70 4.72 -0.17 4.45
CA ILE A 70 4.10 -0.17 5.78
C ILE A 70 3.16 1.02 5.94
N ALA A 71 3.64 2.23 5.66
CA ALA A 71 2.83 3.45 5.77
C ALA A 71 1.59 3.37 4.87
N PHE A 72 1.76 2.93 3.62
CA PHE A 72 0.65 2.70 2.71
C PHE A 72 -0.34 1.66 3.24
N THR A 73 0.15 0.52 3.74
CA THR A 73 -0.70 -0.56 4.27
C THR A 73 -1.48 -0.10 5.50
N ILE A 74 -0.85 0.64 6.41
CA ILE A 74 -1.53 1.24 7.58
C ILE A 74 -2.66 2.16 7.11
N MET A 75 -2.36 3.11 6.23
CA MET A 75 -3.38 4.04 5.72
C MET A 75 -4.52 3.29 5.03
N ALA A 76 -4.22 2.34 4.15
CA ALA A 76 -5.24 1.56 3.45
C ALA A 76 -6.09 0.73 4.42
N THR A 77 -5.51 0.21 5.50
CA THR A 77 -6.22 -0.57 6.51
C THR A 77 -7.18 0.30 7.30
N LEU A 78 -6.72 1.45 7.78
CA LEU A 78 -7.56 2.37 8.56
C LEU A 78 -8.72 2.95 7.72
N LEU A 79 -8.47 3.25 6.45
CA LEU A 79 -9.45 3.85 5.55
C LEU A 79 -10.49 2.83 5.04
N PHE A 80 -10.06 1.62 4.66
CA PHE A 80 -10.93 0.67 3.96
C PHE A 80 -11.31 -0.57 4.77
N HIS A 81 -10.57 -0.89 5.83
CA HIS A 81 -10.75 -2.10 6.62
C HIS A 81 -10.67 -1.81 8.13
N PRO A 82 -11.49 -0.88 8.66
CA PRO A 82 -11.41 -0.50 10.07
C PRO A 82 -11.78 -1.69 10.98
N PRO A 83 -11.13 -1.83 12.16
CA PRO A 83 -11.38 -2.95 13.07
C PRO A 83 -12.76 -2.88 13.75
N THR A 84 -13.42 -1.73 13.68
CA THR A 84 -14.76 -1.48 14.20
C THR A 84 -15.86 -2.14 13.36
N ASP A 85 -15.57 -2.48 12.10
CA ASP A 85 -16.49 -3.22 11.23
C ASP A 85 -16.21 -4.73 11.32
N PRO A 86 -17.13 -5.55 11.90
CA PRO A 86 -16.95 -6.99 12.01
C PRO A 86 -16.69 -7.69 10.68
N SER A 87 -17.27 -7.19 9.58
CA SER A 87 -17.09 -7.75 8.24
C SER A 87 -15.67 -7.57 7.70
N GLN A 88 -14.92 -6.60 8.23
CA GLN A 88 -13.57 -6.28 7.79
C GLN A 88 -12.46 -6.86 8.68
N ARG A 89 -12.80 -7.54 9.78
CA ARG A 89 -11.81 -8.07 10.75
C ARG A 89 -10.72 -8.94 10.10
N ILE A 90 -11.09 -9.81 9.17
CA ILE A 90 -10.12 -10.67 8.46
C ILE A 90 -9.18 -9.82 7.59
N ASN A 91 -9.70 -8.81 6.89
CA ASN A 91 -8.89 -7.91 6.06
C ASN A 91 -7.96 -7.05 6.91
N PHE A 92 -8.44 -6.56 8.06
CA PHE A 92 -7.63 -5.84 9.04
C PHE A 92 -6.46 -6.69 9.52
N LEU A 93 -6.73 -7.90 10.03
CA LEU A 93 -5.71 -8.81 10.53
C LEU A 93 -4.69 -9.19 9.45
N LYS A 94 -5.16 -9.46 8.23
CA LYS A 94 -4.29 -9.75 7.08
C LYS A 94 -3.32 -8.61 6.82
N ASN A 95 -3.79 -7.36 6.82
CA ASN A 95 -2.92 -6.21 6.60
C ASN A 95 -1.97 -5.97 7.77
N THR A 96 -2.39 -6.22 9.01
CA THR A 96 -1.52 -6.19 10.19
C THR A 96 -0.38 -7.21 10.08
N SER A 97 -0.67 -8.43 9.62
CA SER A 97 0.37 -9.44 9.36
C SER A 97 1.34 -8.99 8.26
N ILE A 98 0.84 -8.37 7.18
CA ILE A 98 1.68 -7.83 6.11
C ILE A 98 2.61 -6.72 6.64
N ILE A 99 2.10 -5.83 7.49
CA ILE A 99 2.90 -4.79 8.15
C ILE A 99 4.02 -5.42 8.98
N GLY A 100 3.71 -6.43 9.80
CA GLY A 100 4.71 -7.16 10.58
C GLY A 100 5.79 -7.81 9.71
N GLY A 101 5.41 -8.42 8.59
CA GLY A 101 6.35 -9.00 7.62
C GLY A 101 7.29 -7.97 7.01
N PHE A 102 6.78 -6.80 6.60
CA PHE A 102 7.62 -5.71 6.09
C PHE A 102 8.52 -5.12 7.18
N LEU A 103 8.05 -5.04 8.42
CA LEU A 103 8.86 -4.54 9.54
C LEU A 103 10.03 -5.47 9.80
N ALA A 104 9.80 -6.79 9.84
CA ALA A 104 10.87 -7.78 9.95
C ALA A 104 11.88 -7.68 8.80
N LEU A 105 11.41 -7.58 7.55
CA LEU A 105 12.28 -7.39 6.38
C LEU A 105 13.09 -6.09 6.47
N SER A 106 12.52 -5.01 6.99
CA SER A 106 13.24 -3.73 7.17
C SER A 106 14.38 -3.79 8.20
N MET A 107 14.35 -4.78 9.10
CA MET A 107 15.43 -5.03 10.05
C MET A 107 16.50 -5.96 9.48
N HIS A 108 16.14 -6.78 8.50
CA HIS A 108 17.07 -7.65 7.77
C HIS A 108 17.91 -6.87 6.75
N PHE A 109 17.31 -5.87 6.09
CA PHE A 109 18.01 -4.93 5.20
C PHE A 109 18.69 -3.80 5.98
#